data_AF-A0AA38ZT14-F1
#
_entry.id   AF-A0AA38ZT14-F1
#
_cell.length_a   1.000
_cell.length_b   1.000
_cell.length_c   1.000
_cell.angle_alpha   90.00
_cell.angle_beta   90.00
_cell.angle_gamma   90.00
#
_symmetry.space_group_name_H-M   'P 1'
#
loop_
_entity.id
_entity.type
_entity.pdbx_description
1 polymer ?
#
loop_
_entity_poly.entity_id
_entity_poly.type
_entity_poly.pdbx_seq_one_letter_code
_entity_poly.pdbx_strand_id
1 'polypeptide(L)'
;MVLLAMSTLLSERGAFDDAIDKLQIIQGLAESHLGVRVASMEGLVGLNLQLERDDTSRVLADKCVQLLGNDTADVGNGFGSKVLNVRAKALKGLVELVHGNLESAESFFQGLQDEKGCTGNAALSYGEFLHSMGKFSLAKELYQKAIEGISANKEFADLYALAACSMCGREVQLAATCALGQLEGQLGNFSEAEEILTRVLTKTEEHFGSHHPNVGIVLTCIALMFRHKAIMEHSSSLLIQEGLYRRALDLLKAPSLETEGSKADVAQRDIVALARGAYAEVLCVQQNRKDEGERMKSWAQTAWRNRRLSLAEALEISGPCSKVPIIDARISRAL
;
A
#
# COMPACT_ATOMS: atom_id res chain seq x y z
N MET A 1 -0.99 22.76 9.59
CA MET A 1 -0.20 22.42 8.38
C MET A 1 1.27 22.11 8.69
N VAL A 2 1.99 22.93 9.48
CA VAL A 2 3.40 22.63 9.85
C VAL A 2 3.58 21.25 10.46
N LEU A 3 2.72 20.86 11.41
CA LEU A 3 2.76 19.53 12.03
C LEU A 3 2.56 18.38 11.02
N LEU A 4 1.74 18.57 9.98
CA LEU A 4 1.57 17.58 8.90
C LEU A 4 2.86 17.43 8.08
N ALA A 5 3.50 18.54 7.72
CA ALA A 5 4.77 18.50 7.00
C ALA A 5 5.88 17.86 7.83
N MET A 6 5.94 18.19 9.14
CA MET A 6 6.89 17.57 10.06
C MET A 6 6.67 16.06 10.17
N SER A 7 5.41 15.59 10.30
CA SER A 7 5.12 14.16 10.35
C SER A 7 5.51 13.44 9.06
N THR A 8 5.33 14.06 7.89
CA THR A 8 5.78 13.46 6.62
C THR A 8 7.31 13.30 6.60
N LEU A 9 8.06 14.35 6.92
CA LEU A 9 9.53 14.28 6.95
C LEU A 9 10.08 13.28 7.98
N LEU A 10 9.40 13.13 9.12
CA LEU A 10 9.77 12.13 10.14
C LEU A 10 9.46 10.71 9.65
N SER A 11 8.31 10.51 9.02
CA SER A 11 7.91 9.23 8.41
C SER A 11 8.89 8.78 7.33
N GLU A 12 9.29 9.68 6.42
CA GLU A 12 10.28 9.40 5.37
C GLU A 12 11.65 8.97 5.92
N ARG A 13 11.97 9.36 7.16
CA ARG A 13 13.21 8.96 7.85
C ARG A 13 13.06 7.67 8.66
N GLY A 14 11.86 7.09 8.69
CA GLY A 14 11.52 5.93 9.53
C GLY A 14 11.31 6.26 11.00
N ALA A 15 11.23 7.55 11.39
CA ALA A 15 10.92 7.99 12.75
C ALA A 15 9.40 7.98 12.98
N PHE A 16 8.78 6.79 12.92
CA PHE A 16 7.32 6.66 12.89
C PHE A 16 6.64 7.10 14.18
N ASP A 17 7.21 6.80 15.35
CA ASP A 17 6.60 7.21 16.63
C ASP A 17 6.61 8.75 16.76
N ASP A 18 7.72 9.41 16.39
CA ASP A 18 7.79 10.88 16.37
C ASP A 18 6.79 11.50 15.38
N ALA A 19 6.57 10.85 14.22
CA ALA A 19 5.59 11.27 13.23
C ALA A 19 4.16 11.14 13.77
N ILE A 20 3.85 10.01 14.41
CA ILE A 20 2.56 9.74 15.07
C ILE A 20 2.30 10.81 16.13
N ASP A 21 3.28 11.16 16.96
CA ASP A 21 3.14 12.19 17.98
C ASP A 21 2.74 13.55 17.38
N LYS A 22 3.38 13.96 16.27
CA LYS A 22 3.02 15.23 15.60
C LYS A 22 1.58 15.22 15.09
N LEU A 23 1.12 14.09 14.56
CA LEU A 23 -0.26 13.95 14.09
C LEU A 23 -1.27 13.91 15.25
N GLN A 24 -0.93 13.27 16.37
CA GLN A 24 -1.78 13.23 17.57
C GLN A 24 -1.95 14.62 18.20
N ILE A 25 -0.91 15.46 18.18
CA ILE A 25 -1.03 16.86 18.62
C ILE A 25 -2.13 17.57 17.84
N ILE A 26 -2.21 17.39 16.52
CA ILE A 26 -3.26 18.00 15.68
C ILE A 26 -4.66 17.59 16.14
N GLN A 27 -4.84 16.31 16.54
CA GLN A 27 -6.12 15.80 17.03
C GLN A 27 -6.57 16.44 18.34
N GLY A 28 -5.63 16.90 19.16
CA GLY A 28 -5.89 17.59 20.43
C GLY A 28 -6.09 19.11 20.29
N LEU A 29 -5.89 19.70 19.12
CA LEU A 29 -6.06 21.14 18.90
C LEU A 29 -7.54 21.50 18.76
N ALA A 30 -8.04 22.36 19.65
CA ALA A 30 -9.44 22.78 19.72
C ALA A 30 -9.93 23.50 18.45
N GLU A 31 -9.07 24.30 17.79
CA GLU A 31 -9.44 25.13 16.62
C GLU A 31 -8.65 24.73 15.36
N SER A 32 -8.74 23.46 14.96
CA SER A 32 -8.12 22.97 13.72
C SER A 32 -9.14 22.83 12.58
N HIS A 33 -8.79 23.33 11.39
CA HIS A 33 -9.63 23.19 10.20
C HIS A 33 -9.92 21.71 9.89
N LEU A 34 -11.16 21.39 9.51
CA LEU A 34 -11.63 20.02 9.32
C LEU A 34 -10.75 19.20 8.35
N GLY A 35 -10.34 19.80 7.23
CA GLY A 35 -9.42 19.17 6.26
C GLY A 35 -8.04 18.83 6.84
N VAL A 36 -7.52 19.63 7.78
CA VAL A 36 -6.26 19.35 8.49
C VAL A 36 -6.44 18.16 9.43
N ARG A 37 -7.59 18.08 10.13
CA ARG A 37 -7.92 16.95 11.01
C ARG A 37 -8.02 15.66 10.20
N VAL A 38 -8.79 15.65 9.11
CA VAL A 38 -8.92 14.49 8.21
C VAL A 38 -7.56 14.05 7.67
N ALA A 39 -6.74 14.99 7.17
CA ALA A 39 -5.38 14.69 6.69
C ALA A 39 -4.51 14.02 7.76
N SER A 40 -4.58 14.50 9.01
CA SER A 40 -3.83 13.88 10.11
C SER A 40 -4.37 12.51 10.52
N MET A 41 -5.69 12.27 10.41
CA MET A 41 -6.27 10.95 10.68
C MET A 41 -5.88 9.95 9.61
N GLU A 42 -5.90 10.33 8.33
CA GLU A 42 -5.40 9.48 7.25
C GLU A 42 -3.93 9.12 7.45
N GLY A 43 -3.07 10.10 7.78
CA GLY A 43 -1.67 9.85 8.08
C GLY A 43 -1.49 8.90 9.26
N LEU A 44 -2.25 9.08 10.34
CA LEU A 44 -2.20 8.18 11.51
C LEU A 44 -2.64 6.76 11.14
N VAL A 45 -3.72 6.60 10.39
CA VAL A 45 -4.22 5.30 9.94
C VAL A 45 -3.18 4.63 9.04
N GLY A 46 -2.61 5.35 8.07
CA GLY A 46 -1.57 4.83 7.18
C GLY A 46 -0.35 4.31 7.94
N LEU A 47 0.18 5.11 8.86
CA LEU A 47 1.31 4.72 9.71
C LEU A 47 0.99 3.51 10.58
N ASN A 48 -0.20 3.47 11.20
CA ASN A 48 -0.58 2.32 12.02
C ASN A 48 -0.79 1.06 11.19
N LEU A 49 -1.32 1.14 9.96
CA LEU A 49 -1.40 -0.01 9.04
C LEU A 49 0.00 -0.52 8.65
N GLN A 50 0.94 0.40 8.39
CA GLN A 50 2.33 0.07 8.08
C GLN A 50 3.07 -0.60 9.25
N LEU A 51 2.72 -0.21 10.48
CA LEU A 51 3.25 -0.80 11.72
C LEU A 51 2.44 -2.01 12.21
N GLU A 52 1.50 -2.54 11.41
CA GLU A 52 0.64 -3.69 11.75
C GLU A 52 -0.23 -3.48 13.00
N ARG A 53 -0.53 -2.23 13.35
CA ARG A 53 -1.42 -1.82 14.45
C ARG A 53 -2.88 -1.74 13.95
N ASP A 54 -3.35 -2.81 13.31
CA ASP A 54 -4.62 -2.87 12.56
C ASP A 54 -5.85 -2.41 13.38
N ASP A 55 -5.96 -2.85 14.65
CA ASP A 55 -7.06 -2.44 15.53
C ASP A 55 -7.05 -0.93 15.83
N THR A 56 -5.87 -0.35 15.97
CA THR A 56 -5.72 1.11 16.18
C THR A 56 -6.16 1.85 14.93
N SER A 57 -5.74 1.39 13.74
CA SER A 57 -6.17 1.93 12.45
C SER A 57 -7.69 1.89 12.28
N ARG A 58 -8.34 0.79 12.72
CA ARG A 58 -9.80 0.64 12.67
C ARG A 58 -10.52 1.67 13.54
N VAL A 59 -10.10 1.81 14.79
CA VAL A 59 -10.67 2.82 15.72
C VAL A 59 -10.47 4.24 15.20
N LEU A 60 -9.30 4.54 14.64
CA LEU A 60 -9.02 5.85 14.05
C LEU A 60 -9.89 6.12 12.81
N ALA A 61 -10.04 5.15 11.91
CA ALA A 61 -10.90 5.30 10.74
C ALA A 61 -12.38 5.49 11.13
N ASP A 62 -12.87 4.76 12.13
CA ASP A 62 -14.24 4.94 12.65
C ASP A 62 -14.45 6.35 13.21
N LYS A 63 -13.48 6.85 13.99
CA LYS A 63 -13.50 8.24 14.47
C LYS A 63 -13.49 9.25 13.33
N CYS A 64 -12.78 8.97 12.23
CA CYS A 64 -12.70 9.87 11.08
C CYS A 64 -14.06 9.99 10.37
N VAL A 65 -14.77 8.87 10.22
CA VAL A 65 -16.13 8.86 9.66
C VAL A 65 -17.12 9.56 10.60
N GLN A 66 -17.04 9.30 11.91
CA GLN A 66 -17.89 9.95 12.92
C GLN A 66 -17.70 11.47 12.98
N LEU A 67 -16.46 11.95 12.88
CA LEU A 67 -16.15 13.38 12.84
C LEU A 67 -16.95 14.09 11.74
N LEU A 68 -17.03 13.49 10.56
CA LEU A 68 -17.75 14.05 9.41
C LEU A 68 -19.26 13.80 9.46
N GLY A 69 -19.73 12.81 10.22
CA GLY A 69 -21.16 12.59 10.45
C GLY A 69 -21.75 13.63 11.40
N ASN A 70 -21.03 14.02 12.45
CA ASN A 70 -21.49 14.99 13.43
C ASN A 70 -21.50 16.44 12.90
N ASP A 71 -20.55 16.79 12.04
CA ASP A 71 -20.44 18.15 11.46
C ASP A 71 -21.45 18.46 10.35
N THR A 72 -22.22 17.46 9.86
CA THR A 72 -23.29 17.70 8.87
C THR A 72 -24.49 18.46 9.43
N ALA A 73 -24.58 18.62 10.75
CA ALA A 73 -25.65 19.38 11.39
C ALA A 73 -25.46 20.91 11.31
N ASP A 74 -24.23 21.41 11.07
CA ASP A 74 -23.95 22.86 11.29
C ASP A 74 -23.14 23.58 10.19
N VAL A 75 -22.83 22.93 9.07
CA VAL A 75 -22.18 23.61 7.93
C VAL A 75 -22.86 23.23 6.62
N GLY A 76 -23.59 24.18 6.05
CA GLY A 76 -24.42 24.00 4.86
C GLY A 76 -23.68 23.31 3.72
N ASN A 77 -24.14 22.11 3.34
CA ASN A 77 -24.09 21.41 2.06
C ASN A 77 -22.96 21.74 1.05
N GLY A 78 -21.77 22.09 1.54
CA GLY A 78 -20.67 22.64 0.77
C GLY A 78 -19.85 21.55 0.09
N PHE A 79 -19.38 21.84 -1.13
CA PHE A 79 -18.55 20.95 -1.94
C PHE A 79 -17.36 20.35 -1.16
N GLY A 80 -16.70 21.13 -0.30
CA GLY A 80 -15.56 20.66 0.51
C GLY A 80 -15.91 19.57 1.53
N SER A 81 -17.09 19.63 2.16
CA SER A 81 -17.53 18.60 3.12
C SER A 81 -17.75 17.24 2.45
N LYS A 82 -18.27 17.25 1.20
CA LYS A 82 -18.43 16.03 0.40
C LYS A 82 -17.08 15.38 0.06
N VAL A 83 -16.09 16.18 -0.35
CA VAL A 83 -14.73 15.68 -0.63
C VAL A 83 -14.11 15.01 0.60
N LEU A 84 -14.24 15.62 1.78
CA LEU A 84 -13.75 15.02 3.02
C LEU A 84 -14.50 13.72 3.38
N ASN A 85 -15.81 13.66 3.13
CA ASN A 85 -16.62 12.47 3.39
C ASN A 85 -16.17 11.29 2.53
N VAL A 86 -15.93 11.53 1.23
CA VAL A 86 -15.37 10.53 0.30
C VAL A 86 -14.04 10.00 0.82
N ARG A 87 -13.15 10.89 1.25
CA ARG A 87 -11.84 10.54 1.81
C ARG A 87 -11.94 9.67 3.06
N ALA A 88 -12.77 10.05 4.03
CA ALA A 88 -12.95 9.28 5.26
C ALA A 88 -13.58 7.90 4.99
N LYS A 89 -14.56 7.82 4.07
CA LYS A 89 -15.14 6.55 3.63
C LYS A 89 -14.10 5.65 2.97
N ALA A 90 -13.32 6.19 2.02
CA ALA A 90 -12.29 5.42 1.34
C ALA A 90 -11.19 4.95 2.32
N LEU A 91 -10.81 5.79 3.30
CA LEU A 91 -9.89 5.41 4.37
C LEU A 91 -10.44 4.24 5.18
N LYS A 92 -11.72 4.29 5.55
CA LYS A 92 -12.38 3.20 6.27
C LYS A 92 -12.46 1.93 5.43
N GLY A 93 -12.79 2.06 4.14
CA GLY A 93 -12.78 0.96 3.18
C GLY A 93 -11.41 0.30 3.06
N LEU A 94 -10.32 1.08 3.00
CA LEU A 94 -8.94 0.57 3.00
C LEU A 94 -8.64 -0.23 4.28
N VAL A 95 -9.07 0.24 5.45
CA VAL A 95 -8.86 -0.50 6.70
C VAL A 95 -9.61 -1.84 6.68
N GLU A 96 -10.86 -1.85 6.21
CA GLU A 96 -11.64 -3.10 6.09
C GLU A 96 -11.04 -4.07 5.05
N LEU A 97 -10.46 -3.56 3.96
CA LEU A 97 -9.68 -4.36 3.01
C LEU A 97 -8.50 -5.06 3.69
N VAL A 98 -7.68 -4.34 4.45
CA VAL A 98 -6.54 -4.91 5.19
C VAL A 98 -7.00 -5.97 6.20
N HIS A 99 -8.18 -5.78 6.78
CA HIS A 99 -8.79 -6.76 7.69
C HIS A 99 -9.33 -8.01 6.98
N GLY A 100 -9.41 -7.99 5.63
CA GLY A 100 -9.95 -9.08 4.82
C GLY A 100 -11.47 -9.05 4.66
N ASN A 101 -12.15 -7.99 5.10
CA ASN A 101 -13.61 -7.86 5.07
C ASN A 101 -14.09 -7.19 3.77
N LEU A 102 -14.11 -7.92 2.66
CA LEU A 102 -14.52 -7.37 1.36
C LEU A 102 -15.96 -6.81 1.35
N GLU A 103 -16.90 -7.48 2.00
CA GLU A 103 -18.30 -7.03 2.10
C GLU A 103 -18.42 -5.71 2.88
N SER A 104 -17.68 -5.58 3.98
CA SER A 104 -17.66 -4.34 4.76
C SER A 104 -16.99 -3.22 3.97
N ALA A 105 -15.87 -3.51 3.30
CA ALA A 105 -15.17 -2.56 2.44
C ALA A 105 -16.08 -2.04 1.32
N GLU A 106 -16.85 -2.92 0.67
CA GLU A 106 -17.78 -2.55 -0.42
C GLU A 106 -18.78 -1.47 0.01
N SER A 107 -19.33 -1.58 1.23
CA SER A 107 -20.30 -0.61 1.75
C SER A 107 -19.73 0.81 1.86
N PHE A 108 -18.42 0.95 2.06
CA PHE A 108 -17.75 2.25 2.13
C PHE A 108 -17.36 2.80 0.75
N PHE A 109 -17.17 1.93 -0.24
CA PHE A 109 -16.81 2.33 -1.59
C PHE A 109 -18.03 2.58 -2.51
N GLN A 110 -19.21 2.07 -2.12
CA GLN A 110 -20.45 2.24 -2.88
C GLN A 110 -20.80 3.72 -3.08
N GLY A 111 -21.06 4.11 -4.34
CA GLY A 111 -21.44 5.47 -4.71
C GLY A 111 -20.29 6.46 -4.89
N LEU A 112 -19.04 6.08 -4.58
CA LEU A 112 -17.88 6.98 -4.70
C LEU A 112 -17.45 7.26 -6.15
N GLN A 113 -17.83 6.40 -7.11
CA GLN A 113 -17.38 6.50 -8.51
C GLN A 113 -17.79 7.83 -9.16
N ASP A 114 -19.00 8.30 -8.85
CA ASP A 114 -19.58 9.51 -9.44
C ASP A 114 -19.21 10.79 -8.66
N GLU A 115 -18.53 10.65 -7.52
CA GLU A 115 -18.15 11.78 -6.69
C GLU A 115 -16.86 12.45 -7.19
N LYS A 116 -16.94 13.76 -7.43
CA LYS A 116 -15.78 14.59 -7.84
C LYS A 116 -14.59 14.53 -6.85
N GLY A 117 -14.84 14.14 -5.59
CA GLY A 117 -13.82 13.99 -4.54
C GLY A 117 -13.06 12.67 -4.53
N CYS A 118 -13.42 11.70 -5.38
CA CYS A 118 -12.72 10.42 -5.47
C CYS A 118 -11.44 10.56 -6.30
N THR A 119 -10.41 11.17 -5.71
CA THR A 119 -9.08 11.39 -6.28
C THR A 119 -8.00 10.99 -5.26
N GLY A 120 -6.73 10.96 -5.69
CA GLY A 120 -5.58 10.66 -4.81
C GLY A 120 -5.78 9.39 -3.98
N ASN A 121 -5.69 9.52 -2.66
CA ASN A 121 -5.79 8.41 -1.72
C ASN A 121 -7.12 7.64 -1.82
N ALA A 122 -8.22 8.36 -2.06
CA ALA A 122 -9.54 7.75 -2.17
C ALA A 122 -9.66 6.90 -3.44
N ALA A 123 -9.18 7.44 -4.57
CA ALA A 123 -9.18 6.71 -5.85
C ALA A 123 -8.28 5.47 -5.80
N LEU A 124 -7.08 5.58 -5.21
CA LEU A 124 -6.17 4.44 -5.07
C LEU A 124 -6.80 3.31 -4.24
N SER A 125 -7.32 3.63 -3.04
CA SER A 125 -7.94 2.64 -2.15
C SER A 125 -9.16 1.97 -2.79
N TYR A 126 -9.97 2.73 -3.53
CA TYR A 126 -11.10 2.17 -4.26
C TYR A 126 -10.65 1.31 -5.44
N GLY A 127 -9.59 1.71 -6.15
CA GLY A 127 -8.96 0.92 -7.21
C GLY A 127 -8.48 -0.44 -6.70
N GLU A 128 -7.84 -0.48 -5.54
CA GLU A 128 -7.36 -1.71 -4.89
C GLU A 128 -8.52 -2.64 -4.49
N PHE A 129 -9.63 -2.07 -4.00
CA PHE A 129 -10.86 -2.84 -3.77
C PHE A 129 -11.40 -3.46 -5.07
N LEU A 130 -11.56 -2.66 -6.13
CA LEU A 130 -12.08 -3.16 -7.40
C LEU A 130 -11.17 -4.20 -8.03
N HIS A 131 -9.85 -4.01 -7.91
CA HIS A 131 -8.84 -4.96 -8.35
C HIS A 131 -8.95 -6.28 -7.56
N SER A 132 -9.15 -6.22 -6.24
CA SER A 132 -9.38 -7.40 -5.40
C SER A 132 -10.67 -8.15 -5.76
N MET A 133 -11.65 -7.44 -6.32
CA MET A 133 -12.92 -7.99 -6.81
C MET A 133 -12.86 -8.45 -8.28
N GLY A 134 -11.70 -8.37 -8.94
CA GLY A 134 -11.54 -8.73 -10.36
C GLY A 134 -12.14 -7.73 -11.36
N LYS A 135 -12.58 -6.55 -10.90
CA LYS A 135 -13.15 -5.49 -11.73
C LYS A 135 -12.03 -4.64 -12.36
N PHE A 136 -11.15 -5.28 -13.14
CA PHE A 136 -9.87 -4.73 -13.61
C PHE A 136 -9.99 -3.44 -14.43
N SER A 137 -10.99 -3.33 -15.32
CA SER A 137 -11.17 -2.12 -16.13
C SER A 137 -11.43 -0.88 -15.26
N LEU A 138 -12.31 -1.00 -14.26
CA LEU A 138 -12.62 0.09 -13.34
C LEU A 138 -11.45 0.38 -12.40
N ALA A 139 -10.71 -0.65 -11.96
CA ALA A 139 -9.50 -0.47 -11.16
C ALA A 139 -8.44 0.35 -11.93
N LYS A 140 -8.25 0.05 -13.23
CA LYS A 140 -7.33 0.79 -14.11
C LYS A 140 -7.69 2.26 -14.20
N GLU A 141 -8.96 2.58 -14.42
CA GLU A 141 -9.45 3.97 -14.47
C GLU A 141 -9.16 4.72 -13.16
N LEU A 142 -9.38 4.07 -12.01
CA LEU A 142 -9.13 4.68 -10.71
C LEU A 142 -7.64 4.88 -10.42
N TYR A 143 -6.77 3.94 -10.81
CA TYR A 143 -5.34 4.13 -10.70
C TYR A 143 -4.84 5.28 -11.57
N GLN A 144 -5.31 5.38 -12.82
CA GLN A 144 -5.00 6.52 -13.70
C GLN A 144 -5.49 7.83 -13.09
N LYS A 145 -6.72 7.86 -12.56
CA LYS A 145 -7.28 9.04 -11.87
C LYS A 145 -6.48 9.42 -10.62
N ALA A 146 -5.97 8.46 -9.86
CA ALA A 146 -5.09 8.71 -8.72
C ALA A 146 -3.74 9.31 -9.15
N ILE A 147 -3.19 8.85 -10.28
CA ILE A 147 -1.91 9.35 -10.83
C ILE A 147 -2.07 10.78 -11.38
N GLU A 148 -3.15 11.05 -12.12
CA GLU A 148 -3.43 12.33 -12.79
C GLU A 148 -3.97 13.40 -11.84
N GLY A 149 -4.75 13.00 -10.83
CA GLY A 149 -5.36 13.90 -9.86
C GLY A 149 -4.36 14.67 -8.99
N ILE A 150 -3.09 14.25 -9.00
CA ILE A 150 -2.01 14.80 -8.18
C ILE A 150 -1.14 15.69 -9.07
N SER A 151 -1.55 16.95 -9.20
CA SER A 151 -0.71 17.99 -9.81
C SER A 151 0.06 18.73 -8.71
N ALA A 152 1.39 18.77 -8.83
CA ALA A 152 2.33 19.30 -7.83
C ALA A 152 2.06 20.75 -7.38
N ASN A 153 1.24 21.50 -8.12
CA ASN A 153 0.94 22.92 -7.88
C ASN A 153 -0.36 23.18 -7.10
N LYS A 154 -1.10 22.16 -6.63
CA LYS A 154 -2.41 22.36 -5.96
C LYS A 154 -2.50 21.92 -4.50
N GLU A 155 -1.56 21.11 -3.98
CA GLU A 155 -1.66 20.51 -2.63
C GLU A 155 -1.68 21.53 -1.48
N PHE A 156 -1.00 22.67 -1.64
CA PHE A 156 -0.95 23.72 -0.60
C PHE A 156 -2.08 24.76 -0.72
N ALA A 157 -2.78 24.81 -1.84
CA ALA A 157 -3.84 25.78 -2.08
C ALA A 157 -5.23 25.25 -1.68
N ASP A 158 -5.41 23.93 -1.66
CA ASP A 158 -6.69 23.28 -1.33
C ASP A 158 -6.62 22.59 0.04
N LEU A 159 -7.24 23.22 1.05
CA LEU A 159 -7.35 22.68 2.40
C LEU A 159 -8.07 21.33 2.47
N TYR A 160 -8.84 20.96 1.43
CA TYR A 160 -9.56 19.69 1.33
C TYR A 160 -8.73 18.59 0.65
N ALA A 161 -7.56 18.91 0.08
CA ALA A 161 -6.63 17.98 -0.54
C ALA A 161 -5.37 17.72 0.32
N LEU A 162 -5.27 18.34 1.50
CA LEU A 162 -4.16 18.12 2.43
C LEU A 162 -4.02 16.63 2.79
N ALA A 163 -2.78 16.15 2.87
CA ALA A 163 -2.45 14.80 3.33
C ALA A 163 -1.06 14.80 4.01
N ALA A 164 -0.70 13.69 4.66
CA ALA A 164 0.56 13.55 5.38
C ALA A 164 1.07 12.10 5.33
N CYS A 165 2.38 11.95 5.58
CA CYS A 165 3.07 10.66 5.58
C CYS A 165 2.80 9.90 4.27
N SER A 166 2.62 8.58 4.33
CA SER A 166 2.39 7.74 3.14
C SER A 166 1.09 8.01 2.39
N MET A 167 0.24 8.89 2.92
CA MET A 167 -0.99 9.35 2.26
C MET A 167 -0.77 10.65 1.46
N CYS A 168 0.43 11.25 1.50
CA CYS A 168 0.72 12.45 0.72
C CYS A 168 0.72 12.18 -0.79
N GLY A 169 0.43 13.20 -1.61
CA GLY A 169 0.13 12.97 -3.01
C GLY A 169 1.32 12.38 -3.79
N ARG A 170 2.56 12.76 -3.49
CA ARG A 170 3.72 12.13 -4.14
C ARG A 170 3.80 10.62 -3.83
N GLU A 171 3.63 10.21 -2.59
CA GLU A 171 3.65 8.79 -2.20
C GLU A 171 2.47 8.02 -2.80
N VAL A 172 1.27 8.61 -2.77
CA VAL A 172 0.08 8.03 -3.41
C VAL A 172 0.27 7.89 -4.92
N GLN A 173 0.89 8.85 -5.59
CA GLN A 173 1.18 8.76 -7.03
C GLN A 173 2.13 7.60 -7.34
N LEU A 174 3.18 7.42 -6.55
CA LEU A 174 4.10 6.28 -6.68
C LEU A 174 3.35 4.97 -6.44
N ALA A 175 2.59 4.86 -5.36
CA ALA A 175 1.82 3.67 -5.05
C ALA A 175 0.78 3.33 -6.13
N ALA A 176 0.03 4.31 -6.64
CA ALA A 176 -0.93 4.11 -7.71
C ALA A 176 -0.26 3.68 -9.03
N THR A 177 0.90 4.25 -9.35
CA THR A 177 1.69 3.81 -10.52
C THR A 177 2.17 2.37 -10.34
N CYS A 178 2.60 1.99 -9.13
CA CYS A 178 3.00 0.62 -8.82
C CYS A 178 1.80 -0.35 -8.90
N ALA A 179 0.63 0.03 -8.38
CA ALA A 179 -0.59 -0.76 -8.45
C ALA A 179 -1.09 -0.96 -9.89
N LEU A 180 -0.95 0.07 -10.74
CA LEU A 180 -1.22 -0.04 -12.18
C LEU A 180 -0.26 -1.03 -12.86
N GLY A 181 1.03 -0.98 -12.56
CA GLY A 181 2.01 -1.93 -13.09
C GLY A 181 1.71 -3.38 -12.66
N GLN A 182 1.30 -3.59 -11.40
CA GLN A 182 0.83 -4.88 -10.92
C GLN A 182 -0.40 -5.37 -11.71
N LEU A 183 -1.38 -4.48 -11.94
CA LEU A 183 -2.60 -4.78 -12.70
C LEU A 183 -2.29 -5.21 -14.14
N GLU A 184 -1.42 -4.48 -14.85
CA GLU A 184 -1.01 -4.85 -16.20
C GLU A 184 -0.30 -6.22 -16.22
N GLY A 185 0.53 -6.49 -15.21
CA GLY A 185 1.18 -7.78 -15.05
C GLY A 185 0.17 -8.91 -14.83
N GLN A 186 -0.91 -8.67 -14.08
CA GLN A 186 -1.98 -9.64 -13.89
C GLN A 186 -2.81 -9.89 -15.16
N LEU A 187 -3.03 -8.84 -15.96
CA LEU A 187 -3.71 -8.96 -17.26
C LEU A 187 -2.85 -9.65 -18.34
N GLY A 188 -1.58 -9.95 -18.04
CA GLY A 188 -0.63 -10.56 -18.97
C GLY A 188 0.05 -9.54 -19.91
N ASN A 189 -0.17 -8.24 -19.70
CA ASN A 189 0.45 -7.16 -20.46
C ASN A 189 1.88 -6.89 -19.93
N PHE A 190 2.74 -7.91 -19.97
CA PHE A 190 4.03 -7.90 -19.27
C PHE A 190 4.98 -6.79 -19.73
N SER A 191 4.97 -6.43 -21.00
CA SER A 191 5.82 -5.32 -21.51
C SER A 191 5.43 -3.98 -20.90
N GLU A 192 4.12 -3.69 -20.82
CA GLU A 192 3.61 -2.46 -20.20
C GLU A 192 3.86 -2.49 -18.69
N ALA A 193 3.64 -3.64 -18.04
CA ALA A 193 3.92 -3.82 -16.62
C ALA A 193 5.39 -3.54 -16.28
N GLU A 194 6.32 -4.07 -17.08
CA GLU A 194 7.76 -3.86 -16.94
C GLU A 194 8.14 -2.38 -17.10
N GLU A 195 7.59 -1.69 -18.11
CA GLU A 195 7.83 -0.26 -18.32
C GLU A 195 7.31 0.57 -17.14
N ILE A 196 6.07 0.35 -16.73
CA ILE A 196 5.44 1.08 -15.62
C ILE A 196 6.20 0.86 -14.31
N LEU A 197 6.50 -0.41 -13.99
CA LEU A 197 7.19 -0.77 -12.75
C LEU A 197 8.64 -0.27 -12.72
N THR A 198 9.35 -0.27 -13.85
CA THR A 198 10.69 0.30 -13.96
C THR A 198 10.67 1.81 -13.77
N ARG A 199 9.70 2.50 -14.39
CA ARG A 199 9.54 3.95 -14.23
C ARG A 199 9.23 4.36 -12.79
N VAL A 200 8.35 3.62 -12.10
CA VAL A 200 8.07 3.91 -10.69
C VAL A 200 9.24 3.56 -9.78
N LEU A 201 10.04 2.53 -10.10
CA LEU A 201 11.30 2.25 -9.41
C LEU A 201 12.25 3.43 -9.47
N THR A 202 12.53 3.97 -10.67
CA THR A 202 13.40 5.14 -10.84
C THR A 202 12.89 6.33 -10.02
N LYS A 203 11.60 6.66 -10.11
CA LYS A 203 11.02 7.77 -9.35
C LYS A 203 11.06 7.55 -7.83
N THR A 204 10.94 6.30 -7.38
CA THR A 204 11.03 5.94 -5.96
C THR A 204 12.46 6.11 -5.47
N GLU A 205 13.46 5.69 -6.26
CA GLU A 205 14.88 5.92 -5.96
C GLU A 205 15.24 7.41 -5.96
N GLU A 206 14.71 8.21 -6.89
CA GLU A 206 14.90 9.67 -6.92
C GLU A 206 14.27 10.37 -5.72
N HIS A 207 13.09 9.91 -5.28
CA HIS A 207 12.37 10.56 -4.19
C HIS A 207 12.93 10.22 -2.81
N PHE A 208 13.17 8.94 -2.53
CA PHE A 208 13.57 8.46 -1.21
C PHE A 208 15.06 8.12 -1.08
N GLY A 209 15.76 7.96 -2.21
CA GLY A 209 17.09 7.39 -2.28
C GLY A 209 17.08 5.88 -2.58
N SER A 210 18.15 5.42 -3.20
CA SER A 210 18.30 4.03 -3.69
C SER A 210 18.37 2.94 -2.62
N HIS A 211 18.55 3.34 -1.35
CA HIS A 211 18.65 2.45 -0.19
C HIS A 211 17.39 2.46 0.69
N HIS A 212 16.33 3.13 0.27
CA HIS A 212 15.10 3.25 1.06
C HIS A 212 14.24 1.98 0.98
N PRO A 213 13.56 1.55 2.08
CA PRO A 213 12.70 0.36 2.07
C PRO A 213 11.61 0.35 0.98
N ASN A 214 11.06 1.52 0.63
CA ASN A 214 10.06 1.63 -0.46
C ASN A 214 10.60 1.16 -1.82
N VAL A 215 11.91 1.27 -2.07
CA VAL A 215 12.55 0.70 -3.25
C VAL A 215 12.45 -0.84 -3.22
N GLY A 216 12.64 -1.45 -2.05
CA GLY A 216 12.48 -2.89 -1.85
C GLY A 216 11.05 -3.39 -2.10
N ILE A 217 10.04 -2.57 -1.77
CA ILE A 217 8.63 -2.88 -2.09
C ILE A 217 8.43 -2.94 -3.61
N VAL A 218 8.86 -1.91 -4.34
CA VAL A 218 8.73 -1.87 -5.80
C VAL A 218 9.51 -3.00 -6.49
N LEU A 219 10.72 -3.32 -5.99
CA LEU A 219 11.51 -4.45 -6.49
C LEU A 219 10.79 -5.80 -6.28
N THR A 220 10.05 -5.94 -5.17
CA THR A 220 9.22 -7.13 -4.92
C THR A 220 8.10 -7.24 -5.96
N CYS A 221 7.43 -6.13 -6.29
CA CYS A 221 6.42 -6.12 -7.36
C CYS A 221 7.01 -6.50 -8.73
N ILE A 222 8.19 -5.99 -9.08
CA ILE A 222 8.88 -6.33 -10.33
C ILE A 222 9.24 -7.82 -10.36
N ALA A 223 9.76 -8.35 -9.26
CA ALA A 223 10.13 -9.76 -9.18
C ALA A 223 8.91 -10.69 -9.32
N LEU A 224 7.79 -10.36 -8.69
CA LEU A 224 6.53 -11.08 -8.84
C LEU A 224 5.97 -10.98 -10.27
N MET A 225 6.10 -9.83 -10.93
CA MET A 225 5.73 -9.67 -12.35
C MET A 225 6.57 -10.60 -13.25
N PHE A 226 7.91 -10.61 -13.10
CA PHE A 226 8.78 -11.51 -13.87
C PHE A 226 8.53 -12.98 -13.59
N ARG A 227 8.14 -13.32 -12.36
CA ARG A 227 7.67 -14.67 -11.99
C ARG A 227 6.39 -15.02 -12.77
N HIS A 228 5.40 -14.13 -12.76
CA HIS A 228 4.14 -14.33 -13.49
C HIS A 228 4.37 -14.50 -14.99
N LYS A 229 5.18 -13.62 -15.59
CA LYS A 229 5.60 -13.70 -16.99
C LYS A 229 6.24 -15.05 -17.32
N ALA A 230 7.21 -15.48 -16.52
CA ALA A 230 7.91 -16.75 -16.75
C ALA A 230 6.98 -17.96 -16.71
N ILE A 231 6.01 -17.98 -15.79
CA ILE A 231 5.04 -19.07 -15.69
C ILE A 231 4.09 -19.07 -16.89
N MET A 232 3.54 -17.91 -17.26
CA MET A 232 2.59 -17.76 -18.36
C MET A 232 3.21 -18.02 -19.74
N GLU A 233 4.46 -17.62 -19.94
CA GLU A 233 5.19 -17.79 -21.20
C GLU A 233 5.98 -19.11 -21.25
N HIS A 234 5.92 -19.94 -20.21
CA HIS A 234 6.76 -21.13 -20.04
C HIS A 234 8.26 -20.85 -20.23
N SER A 235 8.72 -19.69 -19.76
CA SER A 235 10.09 -19.21 -19.85
C SER A 235 10.79 -19.23 -18.48
N SER A 236 12.04 -18.78 -18.42
CA SER A 236 12.80 -18.69 -17.17
C SER A 236 13.28 -17.27 -16.94
N SER A 237 13.03 -16.76 -15.73
CA SER A 237 13.53 -15.48 -15.24
C SER A 237 14.22 -15.61 -13.87
N LEU A 238 14.70 -16.82 -13.53
CA LEU A 238 15.21 -17.16 -12.19
C LEU A 238 16.35 -16.23 -11.73
N LEU A 239 17.32 -15.92 -12.59
CA LEU A 239 18.44 -15.04 -12.24
C LEU A 239 17.99 -13.60 -11.96
N ILE A 240 17.03 -13.09 -12.76
CA ILE A 240 16.46 -11.75 -12.59
C ILE A 240 15.67 -11.71 -11.28
N GLN A 241 14.77 -12.67 -11.06
CA GLN A 241 13.99 -12.78 -9.84
C GLN A 241 14.88 -12.87 -8.60
N GLU A 242 15.90 -13.72 -8.61
CA GLU A 242 16.83 -13.87 -7.50
C GLU A 242 17.56 -12.56 -7.19
N GLY A 243 18.08 -11.86 -8.20
CA GLY A 243 18.75 -10.58 -8.01
C GLY A 243 17.83 -9.52 -7.38
N LEU A 244 16.59 -9.46 -7.87
CA LEU A 244 15.57 -8.55 -7.39
C LEU A 244 15.16 -8.87 -5.95
N TYR A 245 14.84 -10.13 -5.63
CA TYR A 245 14.46 -10.52 -4.26
C TYR A 245 15.58 -10.33 -3.26
N ARG A 246 16.83 -10.63 -3.63
CA ARG A 246 17.98 -10.41 -2.75
C ARG A 246 18.12 -8.93 -2.39
N ARG A 247 18.05 -8.04 -3.40
CA ARG A 247 18.10 -6.59 -3.17
C ARG A 247 16.87 -6.10 -2.39
N ALA A 248 15.68 -6.61 -2.70
CA ALA A 248 14.45 -6.23 -1.98
C ALA A 248 14.54 -6.58 -0.49
N LEU A 249 14.95 -7.81 -0.16
CA LEU A 249 15.05 -8.27 1.23
C LEU A 249 16.13 -7.53 2.03
N ASP A 250 17.24 -7.15 1.39
CA ASP A 250 18.28 -6.30 2.00
C ASP A 250 17.73 -4.92 2.37
N LEU A 251 17.04 -4.26 1.43
CA LEU A 251 16.43 -2.94 1.64
C LEU A 251 15.29 -2.96 2.67
N LEU A 252 14.52 -4.04 2.69
CA LEU A 252 13.46 -4.28 3.70
C LEU A 252 14.02 -4.75 5.05
N LYS A 253 15.35 -4.88 5.19
CA LYS A 253 16.05 -5.33 6.40
C LYS A 253 15.49 -6.65 6.94
N ALA A 254 15.23 -7.59 6.03
CA ALA A 254 14.67 -8.88 6.37
C ALA A 254 15.61 -9.63 7.34
N PRO A 255 15.11 -10.22 8.44
CA PRO A 255 15.97 -10.80 9.47
C PRO A 255 16.76 -12.00 8.95
N SER A 256 17.94 -12.23 9.52
CA SER A 256 18.73 -13.44 9.27
C SER A 256 17.96 -14.69 9.72
N LEU A 257 18.11 -15.78 8.96
CA LEU A 257 17.53 -17.09 9.29
C LEU A 257 18.37 -17.88 10.30
N GLU A 258 19.61 -17.47 10.57
CA GLU A 258 20.52 -18.20 11.48
C GLU A 258 20.18 -17.96 12.96
N THR A 259 19.56 -16.84 13.27
CA THR A 259 19.07 -16.52 14.62
C THR A 259 17.64 -17.04 14.80
N GLU A 260 17.49 -18.36 14.90
CA GLU A 260 16.25 -18.95 15.43
C GLU A 260 15.96 -18.37 16.82
N GLY A 261 14.84 -17.66 16.97
CA GLY A 261 14.35 -17.23 18.28
C GLY A 261 14.36 -15.73 18.57
N SER A 262 14.95 -14.90 17.71
CA SER A 262 14.66 -13.47 17.80
C SER A 262 13.27 -13.23 17.22
N LYS A 263 12.26 -13.14 18.10
CA LYS A 263 11.01 -12.40 17.83
C LYS A 263 11.33 -10.91 17.65
N ALA A 264 12.32 -10.56 16.82
CA ALA A 264 12.55 -9.19 16.42
C ALA A 264 11.24 -8.70 15.82
N ASP A 265 10.83 -7.52 16.25
CA ASP A 265 9.71 -6.82 15.64
C ASP A 265 10.14 -6.48 14.22
N VAL A 266 9.82 -7.37 13.28
CA VAL A 266 10.13 -7.18 11.87
C VAL A 266 9.15 -6.13 11.38
N ALA A 267 9.63 -4.94 11.03
CA ALA A 267 8.79 -3.95 10.37
C ALA A 267 8.36 -4.51 9.00
N GLN A 268 7.13 -4.22 8.57
CA GLN A 268 6.63 -4.59 7.23
C GLN A 268 6.65 -6.11 6.99
N ARG A 269 6.14 -6.92 7.94
CA ARG A 269 6.28 -8.40 7.90
C ARG A 269 5.63 -9.00 6.68
N ASP A 270 4.46 -8.50 6.30
CA ASP A 270 3.68 -9.04 5.19
C ASP A 270 4.48 -8.99 3.87
N ILE A 271 5.06 -7.84 3.52
CA ILE A 271 5.86 -7.72 2.29
C ILE A 271 7.16 -8.52 2.37
N VAL A 272 7.81 -8.56 3.53
CA VAL A 272 9.03 -9.38 3.74
C VAL A 272 8.72 -10.87 3.60
N ALA A 273 7.61 -11.33 4.18
CA ALA A 273 7.14 -12.70 4.07
C ALA A 273 6.79 -13.05 2.61
N LEU A 274 6.12 -12.16 1.88
CA LEU A 274 5.80 -12.38 0.46
C LEU A 274 7.08 -12.49 -0.38
N ALA A 275 7.99 -11.52 -0.27
CA ALA A 275 9.25 -11.50 -1.01
C ALA A 275 10.11 -12.72 -0.70
N ARG A 276 10.21 -13.10 0.59
CA ARG A 276 11.00 -14.25 1.02
C ARG A 276 10.37 -15.58 0.63
N GLY A 277 9.03 -15.69 0.68
CA GLY A 277 8.31 -16.86 0.21
C GLY A 277 8.50 -17.08 -1.29
N ALA A 278 8.40 -16.02 -2.10
CA ALA A 278 8.66 -16.09 -3.52
C ALA A 278 10.14 -16.39 -3.83
N TYR A 279 11.08 -15.80 -3.09
CA TYR A 279 12.50 -16.10 -3.25
C TYR A 279 12.83 -17.55 -2.90
N ALA A 280 12.19 -18.10 -1.87
CA ALA A 280 12.35 -19.49 -1.49
C ALA A 280 12.05 -20.45 -2.65
N GLU A 281 10.99 -20.19 -3.43
CA GLU A 281 10.66 -21.02 -4.60
C GLU A 281 11.77 -20.98 -5.67
N VAL A 282 12.37 -19.81 -5.89
CA VAL A 282 13.52 -19.66 -6.81
C VAL A 282 14.72 -20.49 -6.34
N LEU A 283 14.95 -20.56 -5.02
CA LEU A 283 16.05 -21.33 -4.44
C LEU A 283 15.77 -22.83 -4.39
N CYS A 284 14.53 -23.24 -4.12
CA CYS A 284 14.15 -24.66 -4.05
C CYS A 284 14.33 -25.40 -5.39
N VAL A 285 14.29 -24.69 -6.52
CA VAL A 285 14.59 -25.25 -7.84
C VAL A 285 16.10 -25.51 -8.02
N GLN A 286 16.96 -24.82 -7.27
CA GLN A 286 18.41 -24.99 -7.32
C GLN A 286 18.86 -26.09 -6.34
N GLN A 287 19.36 -27.22 -6.86
CA GLN A 287 19.70 -28.39 -6.03
C GLN A 287 20.62 -28.07 -4.83
N ASN A 288 21.62 -27.22 -5.03
CA ASN A 288 22.60 -26.88 -3.98
C ASN A 288 22.06 -25.91 -2.91
N ARG A 289 20.87 -25.33 -3.12
CA ARG A 289 20.29 -24.29 -2.24
C ARG A 289 18.88 -24.61 -1.80
N LYS A 290 18.43 -25.84 -2.01
CA LYS A 290 17.09 -26.29 -1.62
C LYS A 290 16.85 -26.13 -0.12
N ASP A 291 17.82 -26.48 0.71
CA ASP A 291 17.70 -26.36 2.18
C ASP A 291 17.62 -24.90 2.66
N GLU A 292 18.24 -23.97 1.92
CA GLU A 292 18.09 -22.52 2.16
C GLU A 292 16.67 -22.06 1.79
N GLY A 293 16.17 -22.50 0.63
CA GLY A 293 14.81 -22.24 0.18
C GLY A 293 13.75 -22.74 1.18
N GLU A 294 13.84 -23.98 1.65
CA GLU A 294 12.87 -24.52 2.60
C GLU A 294 12.87 -23.76 3.94
N ARG A 295 14.04 -23.32 4.43
CA ARG A 295 14.13 -22.45 5.62
C ARG A 295 13.48 -21.08 5.39
N MET A 296 13.73 -20.45 4.24
CA MET A 296 13.08 -19.19 3.86
C MET A 296 11.56 -19.34 3.80
N LYS A 297 11.08 -20.43 3.20
CA LYS A 297 9.65 -20.74 3.08
C LYS A 297 8.99 -20.93 4.44
N SER A 298 9.60 -21.71 5.32
CA SER A 298 9.08 -21.96 6.67
C SER A 298 8.98 -20.66 7.49
N TRP A 299 10.01 -19.81 7.42
CA TRP A 299 9.97 -18.50 8.05
C TRP A 299 8.85 -17.62 7.47
N ALA A 300 8.74 -17.55 6.14
CA ALA A 300 7.75 -16.73 5.46
C ALA A 300 6.32 -17.14 5.81
N GLN A 301 6.03 -18.44 5.86
CA GLN A 301 4.73 -18.97 6.28
C GLN A 301 4.37 -18.57 7.72
N THR A 302 5.36 -18.54 8.61
CA THR A 302 5.16 -18.15 10.02
C THR A 302 5.01 -16.64 10.18
N ALA A 303 5.69 -15.85 9.34
CA ALA A 303 5.68 -14.40 9.39
C ALA A 303 4.47 -13.77 8.68
N TRP A 304 3.82 -14.49 7.76
CA TRP A 304 2.68 -14.03 6.97
C TRP A 304 1.43 -13.80 7.83
N ARG A 305 0.86 -12.59 7.79
CA ARG A 305 -0.30 -12.19 8.62
C ARG A 305 -1.49 -11.68 7.82
N ASN A 306 -1.48 -11.81 6.48
CA ASN A 306 -2.64 -11.47 5.68
C ASN A 306 -3.84 -12.35 6.08
N ARG A 307 -4.99 -11.71 6.32
CA ARG A 307 -6.21 -12.36 6.81
C ARG A 307 -7.10 -12.92 5.69
N ARG A 308 -6.90 -12.46 4.45
CA ARG A 308 -7.67 -12.81 3.26
C ARG A 308 -7.08 -14.01 2.51
N LEU A 309 -5.76 -14.10 2.47
CA LEU A 309 -5.00 -15.08 1.69
C LEU A 309 -3.98 -15.77 2.57
N SER A 310 -3.81 -17.08 2.41
CA SER A 310 -2.61 -17.78 2.82
C SER A 310 -1.42 -17.36 1.94
N LEU A 311 -0.19 -17.51 2.44
CA LEU A 311 1.01 -17.22 1.64
C LEU A 311 1.05 -18.09 0.36
N ALA A 312 0.53 -19.32 0.43
CA ALA A 312 0.44 -20.19 -0.73
C ALA A 312 -0.51 -19.60 -1.78
N GLU A 313 -1.72 -19.19 -1.40
CA GLU A 313 -2.66 -18.52 -2.31
C GLU A 313 -2.09 -17.21 -2.86
N ALA A 314 -1.37 -16.45 -2.04
CA ALA A 314 -0.74 -15.19 -2.46
C ALA A 314 0.38 -15.40 -3.50
N LEU A 315 1.10 -16.52 -3.42
CA LEU A 315 2.13 -16.88 -4.39
C LEU A 315 1.57 -17.68 -5.56
N GLU A 316 0.38 -18.25 -5.43
CA GLU A 316 -0.24 -19.05 -6.48
C GLU A 316 -0.57 -18.20 -7.70
N ILE A 317 -0.20 -18.72 -8.87
CA ILE A 317 -0.56 -18.12 -10.16
C ILE A 317 -1.54 -19.10 -10.80
N SER A 318 -2.84 -18.93 -10.53
CA SER A 318 -3.89 -19.81 -11.07
C SER A 318 -4.98 -19.02 -11.79
N GLY A 319 -4.72 -18.68 -13.06
CA GLY A 319 -5.71 -18.13 -13.98
C GLY A 319 -6.32 -16.77 -13.58
N PRO A 320 -7.14 -16.16 -14.45
CA PRO A 320 -7.68 -14.81 -14.26
C PRO A 320 -8.69 -14.66 -13.09
N CYS A 321 -9.00 -15.76 -12.38
CA CYS A 321 -9.96 -15.81 -11.27
C CYS A 321 -9.29 -16.15 -9.92
N SER A 322 -7.96 -16.28 -9.88
CA SER A 322 -7.22 -16.46 -8.62
C SER A 322 -7.24 -15.17 -7.81
N LYS A 323 -7.28 -15.32 -6.48
CA LYS A 323 -7.19 -14.20 -5.55
C LYS A 323 -5.75 -13.67 -5.55
N VAL A 324 -5.42 -12.79 -6.50
CA VAL A 324 -4.07 -12.23 -6.57
C VAL A 324 -3.87 -11.21 -5.44
N PRO A 325 -2.75 -11.26 -4.69
CA PRO A 325 -2.44 -10.23 -3.72
C PRO A 325 -2.08 -8.93 -4.44
N ILE A 326 -2.52 -7.81 -3.89
CA ILE A 326 -2.12 -6.49 -4.37
C ILE A 326 -1.20 -5.89 -3.33
N ILE A 327 0.03 -5.53 -3.72
CA ILE A 327 0.94 -4.85 -2.82
C ILE A 327 0.59 -3.36 -2.82
N ASP A 328 0.06 -2.86 -1.69
CA ASP A 328 -0.11 -1.42 -1.45
C ASP A 328 1.21 -0.85 -0.90
N ALA A 329 1.88 -0.07 -1.74
CA ALA A 329 3.18 0.51 -1.40
C ALA A 329 3.11 1.60 -0.32
N ARG A 330 1.94 2.23 -0.07
CA ARG A 330 1.79 3.26 0.97
C ARG A 330 1.90 2.67 2.37
N ILE A 331 1.33 1.48 2.56
CA ILE A 331 1.25 0.81 3.86
C ILE A 331 2.15 -0.42 3.94
N SER A 332 2.85 -0.77 2.84
CA SER A 332 3.75 -1.93 2.80
C SER A 332 3.04 -3.26 3.11
N ARG A 333 1.76 -3.38 2.72
CA ARG A 333 0.92 -4.57 2.94
C ARG A 333 0.55 -5.21 1.62
N ALA A 334 0.42 -6.53 1.64
CA ALA A 334 -0.32 -7.24 0.61
C ALA A 334 -1.80 -7.26 1.02
N LEU A 335 -2.68 -6.79 0.14
CA LEU A 335 -4.14 -6.85 0.26
C LEU A 335 -4.63 -8.15 -0.34
#